data_AF-A0A2E4W3H4-F1
#
_entry.id   AF-A0A2E4W3H4-F1
#
_cell.length_a   1.000
_cell.length_b   1.000
_cell.length_c   1.000
_cell.angle_alpha   90.00
_cell.angle_beta   90.00
_cell.angle_gamma   90.00
#
_symmetry.space_group_name_H-M   'P 1'
#
loop_
_entity.id
_entity.type
_entity.pdbx_description
1 polymer ?
#
loop_
_entity_poly.entity_id
_entity_poly.type
_entity_poly.pdbx_seq_one_letter_code
_entity_poly.pdbx_strand_id
1 'polypeptide(L)'
;MNKRLLQLLAVLLSFVLVVASCGDDDDGSSASSTEESSASSTAAEEEAPAEEEAPAEEEAPAEEEAPAEEEAPAEEERTASDVGITEDTIKIGVIVSDLQGLIDIGYPLPAALDTDHLSERFTKYFDEWNAAGGINGRMVEGVQITWDPLSPATMEQSCTEAVLDEQVFMAINASGFSQAFIPCFTEDNDTTFFYGEVASQAMIDAAPNRLFSLNPPSEIAGEAGAQLIVDQGLIPAGSKVGILDSTNPPIAAAGESAVSILEGAGYSTTTITVNTLSGDNAAANAEGAAAVAQFTAESVDHVFVILPFIYATGFWGEVGKLQPSWDRTILDSASSNCTPFGASRTDPAAEGAICVTSYDSYASPDGGVGDDDAFEAQCRQEWIDHFPIFEGKSDKGAPSGEVGLETADGELLNSDYAPGECTMQYLIKEALENAGVNPTRDSFAEALRQLSGPQAFRSNGEGAFGPGKNYFSTQMQAVEFTLASRSIQKGADGTFNGCPAPVNCWIPVTGEWFKIEN
;
A
#
# COMPACT_ATOMS: atom_id res chain seq x y z
N MET A 1 -50.53 -1.34 -34.29
CA MET A 1 -50.15 -1.62 -32.88
C MET A 1 -48.67 -1.96 -32.87
N ASN A 2 -47.83 -1.04 -32.39
CA ASN A 2 -46.38 -1.28 -32.34
C ASN A 2 -46.00 -1.80 -30.96
N LYS A 3 -45.51 -3.04 -30.92
CA LYS A 3 -45.09 -3.77 -29.70
C LYS A 3 -44.04 -3.03 -28.85
N ARG A 4 -43.40 -1.98 -29.38
CA ARG A 4 -42.45 -1.15 -28.63
C ARG A 4 -43.10 -0.01 -27.82
N LEU A 5 -44.38 0.30 -28.05
CA LEU A 5 -45.09 1.32 -27.27
C LEU A 5 -45.82 0.73 -26.05
N LEU A 6 -46.07 -0.59 -26.02
CA LEU A 6 -46.67 -1.28 -24.87
C LEU A 6 -45.66 -1.62 -23.77
N GLN A 7 -44.37 -1.75 -24.09
CA GLN A 7 -43.32 -2.06 -23.10
C GLN A 7 -42.82 -0.81 -22.36
N LEU A 8 -43.03 0.40 -22.91
CA LEU A 8 -42.63 1.66 -22.29
C LEU A 8 -43.68 2.23 -21.32
N LEU A 9 -44.87 1.62 -21.22
CA LEU A 9 -45.91 2.01 -20.24
C LEU A 9 -45.98 1.08 -19.02
N ALA A 10 -45.09 0.09 -18.92
CA ALA A 10 -45.11 -0.92 -17.85
C ALA A 10 -44.01 -0.74 -16.78
N VAL A 11 -43.17 0.29 -16.89
CA VAL A 11 -42.10 0.58 -15.89
C VAL A 11 -42.37 1.88 -15.12
N LEU A 12 -43.45 2.59 -15.47
CA LEU A 12 -43.93 3.80 -14.78
C LEU A 12 -45.25 3.48 -14.06
N LEU A 13 -45.19 2.70 -12.99
CA LEU A 13 -46.11 2.74 -11.84
C LEU A 13 -45.74 1.61 -10.85
N SER A 14 -45.84 1.90 -9.55
CA SER A 14 -45.67 1.02 -8.37
C SER A 14 -44.20 0.85 -7.92
N PHE A 15 -43.76 1.39 -6.77
CA PHE A 15 -44.41 1.46 -5.45
C PHE A 15 -44.05 2.76 -4.69
N VAL A 16 -45.06 3.40 -4.11
CA VAL A 16 -44.94 4.43 -3.07
C VAL A 16 -46.01 4.13 -2.00
N LEU A 17 -45.60 4.23 -0.71
CA LEU A 17 -46.39 4.44 0.54
C LEU A 17 -47.20 3.23 1.09
N VAL A 18 -47.30 2.91 2.39
CA VAL A 18 -47.12 3.57 3.72
C VAL A 18 -46.82 2.44 4.75
N VAL A 19 -46.20 2.63 5.93
CA VAL A 19 -46.85 2.95 7.23
C VAL A 19 -45.80 3.32 8.28
N ALA A 20 -46.03 4.47 8.92
CA ALA A 20 -45.39 4.94 10.13
C ALA A 20 -45.84 4.13 11.36
N SER A 21 -44.91 3.87 12.27
CA SER A 21 -45.20 3.43 13.64
C SER A 21 -44.27 4.19 14.60
N CYS A 22 -44.86 5.13 15.34
CA CYS A 22 -44.30 5.71 16.57
C CYS A 22 -44.54 4.78 17.78
N GLY A 23 -43.67 4.89 18.78
CA GLY A 23 -43.81 4.37 20.15
C GLY A 23 -42.40 4.13 20.72
N ASP A 24 -41.73 5.11 21.34
CA ASP A 24 -41.94 5.66 22.70
C ASP A 24 -41.66 4.61 23.79
N ASP A 25 -40.53 4.73 24.49
CA ASP A 25 -40.48 4.93 25.95
C ASP A 25 -39.02 5.03 26.47
N ASP A 26 -38.79 6.13 27.17
CA ASP A 26 -37.65 6.50 28.02
C ASP A 26 -37.57 5.58 29.25
N ASP A 27 -36.38 5.09 29.62
CA ASP A 27 -35.96 5.01 31.04
C ASP A 27 -34.50 4.52 31.16
N GLY A 28 -33.63 5.41 31.66
CA GLY A 28 -32.23 5.10 31.90
C GLY A 28 -31.64 6.04 32.94
N SER A 29 -31.93 5.73 34.20
CA SER A 29 -31.58 6.51 35.39
C SER A 29 -30.09 6.84 35.54
N SER A 30 -29.87 8.06 36.04
CA SER A 30 -28.64 8.59 36.61
C SER A 30 -28.26 7.91 37.94
N ALA A 31 -26.99 7.53 38.10
CA ALA A 31 -26.27 7.41 39.37
C ALA A 31 -24.76 7.31 39.03
N SER A 32 -23.96 8.36 39.18
CA SER A 32 -23.39 8.95 40.41
C SER A 32 -22.32 8.07 41.10
N SER A 33 -21.08 8.52 40.91
CA SER A 33 -20.05 8.78 41.93
C SER A 33 -19.62 7.67 42.91
N THR A 34 -18.41 7.20 42.63
CA THR A 34 -17.22 7.05 43.50
C THR A 34 -17.30 7.16 45.03
N GLU A 35 -16.46 6.32 45.64
CA GLU A 35 -15.77 6.37 46.95
C GLU A 35 -16.54 6.06 48.23
N GLU A 36 -16.07 5.01 48.92
CA GLU A 36 -15.48 5.04 50.27
C GLU A 36 -15.03 3.59 50.60
N SER A 37 -13.74 3.32 50.82
CA SER A 37 -12.90 3.62 51.99
C SER A 37 -12.71 2.40 52.91
N SER A 38 -11.46 2.30 53.37
CA SER A 38 -11.01 1.77 54.66
C SER A 38 -10.59 0.29 54.78
N ALA A 39 -9.28 0.12 54.61
CA ALA A 39 -8.31 -0.13 55.69
C ALA A 39 -8.23 -1.52 56.39
N SER A 40 -7.05 -2.12 56.16
CA SER A 40 -6.04 -2.54 57.16
C SER A 40 -6.25 -3.79 58.02
N SER A 41 -5.34 -4.76 57.88
CA SER A 41 -4.45 -5.31 58.94
C SER A 41 -3.67 -6.50 58.34
N THR A 42 -2.33 -6.45 58.21
CA THR A 42 -1.31 -7.11 59.07
C THR A 42 -1.61 -8.59 59.37
N ALA A 43 -0.71 -9.56 59.23
CA ALA A 43 0.74 -9.57 59.37
C ALA A 43 1.36 -10.81 58.67
N ALA A 44 2.66 -10.73 58.44
CA ALA A 44 3.54 -11.84 58.09
C ALA A 44 3.60 -12.90 59.19
N GLU A 45 3.91 -14.16 58.82
CA GLU A 45 5.12 -14.82 59.30
C GLU A 45 5.41 -16.10 58.52
N GLU A 46 6.71 -16.25 58.29
CA GLU A 46 7.50 -17.33 57.72
C GLU A 46 7.72 -18.41 58.78
N GLU A 47 7.96 -19.66 58.37
CA GLU A 47 8.95 -20.61 58.94
C GLU A 47 8.67 -22.05 58.44
N ALA A 48 9.71 -22.66 57.89
CA ALA A 48 9.90 -24.10 57.66
C ALA A 48 10.33 -24.77 59.01
N PRO A 49 10.90 -25.99 59.11
CA PRO A 49 11.08 -27.07 58.13
C PRO A 49 10.75 -28.50 58.67
N ALA A 50 10.83 -29.45 57.73
CA ALA A 50 11.26 -30.85 57.79
C ALA A 50 11.11 -31.71 59.08
N GLU A 51 10.50 -32.89 58.92
CA GLU A 51 11.00 -34.13 59.53
C GLU A 51 10.92 -35.31 58.54
N GLU A 52 11.90 -36.18 58.73
CA GLU A 52 12.39 -37.32 57.99
C GLU A 52 11.80 -38.61 58.60
N GLU A 53 11.34 -39.58 57.80
CA GLU A 53 11.33 -41.00 58.19
C GLU A 53 11.51 -41.89 56.96
N ALA A 54 12.34 -42.91 57.12
CA ALA A 54 12.66 -43.98 56.17
C ALA A 54 12.13 -45.33 56.73
N PRO A 55 12.36 -46.47 56.06
CA PRO A 55 12.00 -46.83 54.69
C PRO A 55 11.03 -48.05 54.70
N ALA A 56 10.32 -48.31 53.59
CA ALA A 56 9.58 -49.56 53.43
C ALA A 56 9.87 -50.19 52.06
N GLU A 57 10.47 -51.38 52.18
CA GLU A 57 10.33 -52.61 51.40
C GLU A 57 10.33 -52.60 49.85
N GLU A 58 11.25 -53.43 49.39
CA GLU A 58 11.60 -53.86 48.05
C GLU A 58 10.48 -54.74 47.45
N GLU A 59 9.79 -54.23 46.42
CA GLU A 59 8.95 -55.00 45.51
C GLU A 59 9.61 -55.02 44.12
N ALA A 60 9.56 -56.19 43.47
CA ALA A 60 10.26 -56.56 42.25
C ALA A 60 9.95 -55.65 41.05
N PRO A 61 10.87 -55.52 40.06
CA PRO A 61 10.62 -54.68 38.91
C PRO A 61 9.50 -55.28 38.05
N ALA A 62 8.45 -54.49 37.86
CA ALA A 62 7.49 -54.70 36.78
C ALA A 62 8.25 -54.58 35.45
N GLU A 63 7.94 -55.49 34.52
CA GLU A 63 8.44 -55.46 33.15
C GLU A 63 8.15 -54.09 32.53
N GLU A 64 9.21 -53.41 32.15
CA GLU A 64 9.22 -52.17 31.39
C GLU A 64 8.57 -52.48 30.03
N GLU A 65 7.30 -52.12 29.86
CA GLU A 65 6.69 -52.09 28.54
C GLU A 65 7.54 -51.14 27.68
N ALA A 66 8.03 -51.67 26.57
CA ALA A 66 8.76 -50.92 25.57
C ALA A 66 7.99 -49.64 25.24
N PRO A 67 8.68 -48.49 25.11
CA PRO A 67 8.02 -47.25 24.71
C PRO A 67 7.30 -47.53 23.39
N ALA A 68 6.00 -47.19 23.37
CA ALA A 68 5.22 -47.16 22.15
C ALA A 68 6.07 -46.43 21.09
N GLU A 69 6.26 -47.07 19.93
CA GLU A 69 6.81 -46.40 18.76
C GLU A 69 5.98 -45.14 18.54
N GLU A 70 6.59 -44.01 18.83
CA GLU A 70 6.10 -42.68 18.49
C GLU A 70 5.93 -42.72 16.97
N GLU A 71 4.68 -42.88 16.51
CA GLU A 71 4.38 -42.85 15.08
C GLU A 71 4.98 -41.54 14.56
N ALA A 72 5.96 -41.67 13.66
CA ALA A 72 6.51 -40.54 12.95
C ALA A 72 5.34 -39.70 12.42
N PRO A 73 5.37 -38.37 12.57
CA PRO A 73 4.27 -37.52 12.14
C PRO A 73 3.92 -37.92 10.71
N ALA A 74 2.66 -38.31 10.48
CA ALA A 74 2.19 -38.64 9.15
C ALA A 74 2.52 -37.46 8.24
N GLU A 75 3.43 -37.65 7.28
CA GLU A 75 3.72 -36.64 6.26
C GLU A 75 2.40 -36.31 5.58
N GLU A 76 1.90 -35.10 5.80
CA GLU A 76 0.64 -34.66 5.22
C GLU A 76 0.79 -34.68 3.69
N GLU A 77 -0.02 -35.49 3.00
CA GLU A 77 0.08 -35.61 1.55
C GLU A 77 -0.36 -34.31 0.87
N ARG A 78 0.39 -33.89 -0.16
CA ARG A 78 0.05 -32.74 -1.00
C ARG A 78 -1.16 -33.05 -1.87
N THR A 79 -2.13 -32.14 -1.90
CA THR A 79 -3.36 -32.23 -2.70
C THR A 79 -3.63 -30.90 -3.42
N ALA A 80 -4.58 -30.93 -4.36
CA ALA A 80 -5.17 -29.72 -4.96
C ALA A 80 -6.14 -29.09 -3.96
N SER A 81 -5.61 -28.25 -3.06
CA SER A 81 -6.33 -27.70 -1.91
C SER A 81 -7.19 -26.48 -2.24
N ASP A 82 -6.92 -25.79 -3.35
CA ASP A 82 -7.65 -24.59 -3.79
C ASP A 82 -7.48 -24.36 -5.31
N VAL A 83 -8.22 -23.39 -5.86
CA VAL A 83 -8.02 -22.89 -7.22
C VAL A 83 -6.60 -22.39 -7.39
N GLY A 84 -5.93 -22.80 -8.48
CA GLY A 84 -4.53 -22.48 -8.73
C GLY A 84 -3.52 -23.27 -7.88
N ILE A 85 -3.98 -24.21 -7.04
CA ILE A 85 -3.12 -25.14 -6.30
C ILE A 85 -3.30 -26.55 -6.86
N THR A 86 -2.20 -27.19 -7.24
CA THR A 86 -2.16 -28.62 -7.57
C THR A 86 -1.31 -29.36 -6.54
N GLU A 87 -1.10 -30.67 -6.72
CA GLU A 87 -0.13 -31.41 -5.90
C GLU A 87 1.27 -30.80 -6.00
N ASP A 88 1.64 -30.25 -7.16
CA ASP A 88 3.00 -29.81 -7.48
C ASP A 88 3.18 -28.31 -7.70
N THR A 89 2.09 -27.54 -7.82
CA THR A 89 2.16 -26.16 -8.30
C THR A 89 1.30 -25.20 -7.50
N ILE A 90 1.79 -23.98 -7.33
CA ILE A 90 1.06 -22.80 -6.87
C ILE A 90 1.10 -21.77 -8.00
N LYS A 91 -0.06 -21.43 -8.59
CA LYS A 91 -0.14 -20.46 -9.68
C LYS A 91 -0.39 -19.05 -9.14
N ILE A 92 0.46 -18.09 -9.46
CA ILE A 92 0.37 -16.69 -9.01
C ILE A 92 0.30 -15.77 -10.24
N GLY A 93 -0.77 -14.97 -10.34
CA GLY A 93 -0.91 -13.95 -11.37
C GLY A 93 -0.12 -12.69 -11.02
N VAL A 94 0.87 -12.33 -11.83
CA VAL A 94 1.67 -11.12 -11.69
C VAL A 94 1.08 -10.05 -12.61
N ILE A 95 0.25 -9.18 -12.03
CA ILE A 95 -0.47 -8.14 -12.76
C ILE A 95 0.47 -6.95 -12.97
N VAL A 96 0.82 -6.61 -14.21
CA VAL A 96 1.76 -5.53 -14.54
C VAL A 96 1.24 -4.64 -15.67
N SER A 97 1.69 -3.39 -15.71
CA SER A 97 1.40 -2.50 -16.84
C SER A 97 2.08 -2.98 -18.11
N ASP A 98 1.43 -2.85 -19.25
CA ASP A 98 2.04 -2.98 -20.57
C ASP A 98 2.89 -1.74 -20.91
N LEU A 99 4.12 -1.73 -20.41
CA LEU A 99 5.06 -0.64 -20.67
C LEU A 99 5.67 -0.72 -22.06
N GLN A 100 5.80 -1.92 -22.64
CA GLN A 100 6.25 -2.07 -24.02
C GLN A 100 5.25 -1.43 -24.99
N GLY A 101 3.94 -1.63 -24.78
CA GLY A 101 2.90 -0.94 -25.54
C GLY A 101 3.01 0.59 -25.46
N LEU A 102 3.34 1.14 -24.30
CA LEU A 102 3.59 2.58 -24.13
C LEU A 102 4.85 3.05 -24.90
N ILE A 103 5.94 2.28 -24.85
CA ILE A 103 7.17 2.57 -25.60
C ILE A 103 6.90 2.56 -27.11
N ASP A 104 6.14 1.58 -27.59
CA ASP A 104 5.82 1.41 -29.01
C ASP A 104 5.00 2.58 -29.60
N ILE A 105 4.21 3.26 -28.77
CA ILE A 105 3.46 4.47 -29.14
C ILE A 105 4.21 5.78 -28.83
N GLY A 106 5.45 5.69 -28.34
CA GLY A 106 6.37 6.82 -28.20
C GLY A 106 6.43 7.47 -26.81
N TYR A 107 5.94 6.82 -25.75
CA TYR A 107 6.19 7.32 -24.39
C TYR A 107 7.68 7.22 -24.04
N PRO A 108 8.27 8.27 -23.41
CA PRO A 108 9.69 8.30 -23.08
C PRO A 108 9.97 7.54 -21.77
N LEU A 109 9.88 6.20 -21.85
CA LEU A 109 10.27 5.31 -20.76
C LEU A 109 11.72 4.80 -20.97
N PRO A 110 12.48 4.58 -19.90
CA PRO A 110 13.77 3.92 -19.99
C PRO A 110 13.66 2.51 -20.59
N ALA A 111 14.66 2.07 -21.35
CA ALA A 111 14.61 0.78 -22.05
C ALA A 111 14.60 -0.44 -21.11
N ALA A 112 15.13 -0.32 -19.89
CA ALA A 112 15.05 -1.38 -18.88
C ALA A 112 13.76 -1.33 -18.05
N LEU A 113 12.82 -0.43 -18.39
CA LEU A 113 11.50 -0.34 -17.80
C LEU A 113 10.44 -0.82 -18.81
N ASP A 114 10.51 -2.10 -19.16
CA ASP A 114 9.55 -2.77 -20.03
C ASP A 114 8.64 -3.73 -19.26
N THR A 115 7.67 -4.32 -19.95
CA THR A 115 6.66 -5.23 -19.38
C THR A 115 7.29 -6.49 -18.77
N ASP A 116 8.33 -7.02 -19.39
CA ASP A 116 8.99 -8.26 -18.95
C ASP A 116 9.82 -7.99 -17.70
N HIS A 117 10.64 -6.94 -17.70
CA HIS A 117 11.41 -6.54 -16.53
C HIS A 117 10.53 -6.20 -15.33
N LEU A 118 9.33 -5.64 -15.52
CA LEU A 118 8.37 -5.47 -14.42
C LEU A 118 7.90 -6.81 -13.84
N SER A 119 7.57 -7.78 -14.69
CA SER A 119 7.15 -9.11 -14.24
C SER A 119 8.29 -9.87 -13.56
N GLU A 120 9.51 -9.74 -14.09
CA GLU A 120 10.72 -10.35 -13.55
C GLU A 120 11.01 -9.93 -12.11
N ARG A 121 10.56 -8.75 -11.67
CA ARG A 121 10.71 -8.31 -10.26
C ARG A 121 10.06 -9.25 -9.27
N PHE A 122 9.04 -9.98 -9.71
CA PHE A 122 8.46 -11.07 -8.94
C PHE A 122 9.02 -12.42 -9.39
N THR A 123 9.00 -12.73 -10.69
CA THR A 123 9.26 -14.10 -11.15
C THR A 123 10.70 -14.58 -10.92
N LYS A 124 11.69 -13.68 -10.76
CA LYS A 124 13.04 -14.09 -10.36
C LYS A 124 13.11 -14.70 -8.96
N TYR A 125 12.31 -14.18 -8.01
CA TYR A 125 12.18 -14.81 -6.69
C TYR A 125 11.48 -16.17 -6.79
N PHE A 126 10.49 -16.31 -7.67
CA PHE A 126 9.82 -17.61 -7.88
C PHE A 126 10.80 -18.64 -8.44
N ASP A 127 11.67 -18.25 -9.37
CA ASP A 127 12.74 -19.11 -9.90
C ASP A 127 13.69 -19.58 -8.78
N GLU A 128 14.07 -18.69 -7.87
CA GLU A 128 14.91 -19.03 -6.72
C GLU A 128 14.22 -19.98 -5.74
N TRP A 129 12.95 -19.74 -5.42
CA TRP A 129 12.18 -20.63 -4.55
C TRP A 129 12.07 -22.01 -5.17
N ASN A 130 11.78 -22.07 -6.47
CA ASN A 130 11.71 -23.32 -7.22
C ASN A 130 13.04 -24.06 -7.25
N ALA A 131 14.15 -23.35 -7.45
CA ALA A 131 15.50 -23.91 -7.38
C ALA A 131 15.85 -24.44 -5.97
N ALA A 132 15.27 -23.85 -4.92
CA ALA A 132 15.41 -24.29 -3.54
C ALA A 132 14.47 -25.44 -3.13
N GLY A 133 13.68 -25.98 -4.06
CA GLY A 133 12.74 -27.08 -3.80
C GLY A 133 11.27 -26.65 -3.70
N GLY A 134 10.97 -25.39 -3.99
CA GLY A 134 9.63 -24.82 -3.95
C GLY A 134 9.15 -24.49 -2.54
N ILE A 135 7.90 -24.05 -2.43
CA ILE A 135 7.25 -23.78 -1.14
C ILE A 135 6.51 -25.04 -0.71
N ASN A 136 6.91 -25.62 0.43
CA ASN A 136 6.37 -26.90 0.93
C ASN A 136 6.36 -27.99 -0.18
N GLY A 137 7.41 -28.01 -1.01
CA GLY A 137 7.58 -28.94 -2.12
C GLY A 137 6.77 -28.62 -3.38
N ARG A 138 6.08 -27.47 -3.47
CA ARG A 138 5.38 -27.01 -4.69
C ARG A 138 6.16 -25.94 -5.43
N MET A 139 6.23 -26.07 -6.74
CA MET A 139 6.78 -25.04 -7.60
C MET A 139 5.79 -23.88 -7.74
N VAL A 140 6.29 -22.66 -7.76
CA VAL A 140 5.51 -21.48 -8.06
C VAL A 140 5.53 -21.22 -9.57
N GLU A 141 4.35 -21.13 -10.17
CA GLU A 141 4.14 -20.71 -11.56
C GLU A 141 3.67 -19.25 -11.56
N GLY A 142 4.56 -18.33 -11.94
CA GLY A 142 4.21 -16.93 -12.15
C GLY A 142 3.61 -16.71 -13.53
N VAL A 143 2.38 -16.19 -13.59
CA VAL A 143 1.69 -15.86 -14.84
C VAL A 143 1.68 -14.34 -15.03
N GLN A 144 2.41 -13.84 -16.03
CA GLN A 144 2.39 -12.41 -16.37
C GLN A 144 1.03 -12.06 -16.98
N ILE A 145 0.30 -11.12 -16.35
CA ILE A 145 -0.99 -10.63 -16.84
C ILE A 145 -0.88 -9.11 -17.00
N THR A 146 -1.17 -8.62 -18.19
CA THR A 146 -0.86 -7.23 -18.58
C THR A 146 -2.10 -6.37 -18.71
N TRP A 147 -2.00 -5.08 -18.37
CA TRP A 147 -3.04 -4.07 -18.66
C TRP A 147 -2.43 -2.83 -19.30
N ASP A 148 -3.15 -2.19 -20.22
CA ASP A 148 -2.76 -0.94 -20.86
C ASP A 148 -3.10 0.25 -19.96
N PRO A 149 -2.11 1.06 -19.54
CA PRO A 149 -2.36 2.20 -18.66
C PRO A 149 -3.21 3.33 -19.22
N LEU A 150 -3.50 3.30 -20.52
CA LEU A 150 -4.37 4.26 -21.21
C LEU A 150 -5.76 3.69 -21.48
N SER A 151 -6.03 2.46 -21.05
CA SER A 151 -7.28 1.76 -21.32
C SER A 151 -7.85 1.10 -20.06
N PRO A 152 -8.77 1.77 -19.35
CA PRO A 152 -9.45 1.20 -18.18
C PRO A 152 -10.13 -0.15 -18.47
N ALA A 153 -10.61 -0.36 -19.70
CA ALA A 153 -11.21 -1.62 -20.11
C ALA A 153 -10.25 -2.82 -20.00
N THR A 154 -8.95 -2.61 -20.19
CA THR A 154 -7.94 -3.68 -20.06
C THR A 154 -7.65 -4.03 -18.60
N MET A 155 -7.86 -3.11 -17.66
CA MET A 155 -7.76 -3.40 -16.23
C MET A 155 -8.86 -4.38 -15.80
N GLU A 156 -10.10 -4.18 -16.26
CA GLU A 156 -11.19 -5.14 -16.04
C GLU A 156 -10.90 -6.50 -16.70
N GLN A 157 -10.34 -6.50 -17.91
CA GLN A 157 -9.95 -7.74 -18.59
C GLN A 157 -8.87 -8.52 -17.83
N SER A 158 -7.90 -7.83 -17.20
CA SER A 158 -6.85 -8.50 -16.42
C SER A 158 -7.40 -9.35 -15.26
N CYS A 159 -8.52 -8.91 -14.66
CA CYS A 159 -9.24 -9.72 -13.67
C CYS A 159 -9.81 -10.99 -14.30
N THR A 160 -10.51 -10.85 -15.44
CA THR A 160 -11.11 -11.99 -16.14
C THR A 160 -10.04 -13.02 -16.53
N GLU A 161 -8.92 -12.56 -17.06
CA GLU A 161 -7.79 -13.41 -17.43
C GLU A 161 -7.24 -14.16 -16.21
N ALA A 162 -6.98 -13.44 -15.10
CA ALA A 162 -6.45 -14.05 -13.88
C ALA A 162 -7.39 -15.10 -13.29
N VAL A 163 -8.68 -14.77 -13.15
CA VAL A 163 -9.63 -15.58 -12.36
C VAL A 163 -10.34 -16.66 -13.18
N LEU A 164 -10.65 -16.39 -14.45
CA LEU A 164 -11.42 -17.31 -15.29
C LEU A 164 -10.54 -18.13 -16.23
N ASP A 165 -9.58 -17.48 -16.89
CA ASP A 165 -8.76 -18.14 -17.91
C ASP A 165 -7.59 -18.87 -17.26
N GLU A 166 -6.83 -18.18 -16.40
CA GLU A 166 -5.63 -18.71 -15.76
C GLU A 166 -5.91 -19.45 -14.45
N GLN A 167 -7.01 -19.09 -13.76
CA GLN A 167 -7.44 -19.68 -12.50
C GLN A 167 -6.33 -19.64 -11.44
N VAL A 168 -5.75 -18.45 -11.23
CA VAL A 168 -4.64 -18.23 -10.31
C VAL A 168 -5.07 -18.43 -8.84
N PHE A 169 -4.15 -18.88 -7.99
CA PHE A 169 -4.38 -18.92 -6.54
C PHE A 169 -4.49 -17.51 -5.95
N MET A 170 -3.65 -16.60 -6.42
CA MET A 170 -3.68 -15.18 -6.06
C MET A 170 -3.20 -14.32 -7.21
N ALA A 171 -3.63 -13.06 -7.20
CA ALA A 171 -3.10 -12.01 -8.05
C ALA A 171 -2.28 -11.02 -7.20
N ILE A 172 -1.17 -10.55 -7.75
CA ILE A 172 -0.29 -9.59 -7.09
C ILE A 172 -0.01 -8.42 -8.03
N ASN A 173 0.07 -7.22 -7.47
CA ASN A 173 0.52 -6.03 -8.18
C ASN A 173 1.34 -5.16 -7.22
N ALA A 174 2.55 -4.78 -7.61
CA ALA A 174 3.39 -3.91 -6.80
C ALA A 174 2.96 -2.44 -6.87
N SER A 175 2.65 -1.96 -8.07
CA SER A 175 2.30 -0.56 -8.30
C SER A 175 1.53 -0.34 -9.61
N GLY A 176 0.89 0.84 -9.68
CA GLY A 176 0.28 1.38 -10.89
C GLY A 176 -1.13 0.88 -11.20
N PHE A 177 -1.55 -0.29 -10.69
CA PHE A 177 -2.90 -0.78 -10.94
C PHE A 177 -3.94 0.17 -10.31
N SER A 178 -5.10 0.34 -10.95
CA SER A 178 -6.14 1.19 -10.37
C SER A 178 -6.95 0.41 -9.34
N GLN A 179 -7.05 0.94 -8.12
CA GLN A 179 -7.78 0.33 -7.01
C GLN A 179 -9.25 0.03 -7.37
N ALA A 180 -9.85 0.82 -8.27
CA ALA A 180 -11.24 0.68 -8.68
C ALA A 180 -11.58 -0.69 -9.32
N PHE A 181 -10.58 -1.45 -9.76
CA PHE A 181 -10.77 -2.75 -10.41
C PHE A 181 -10.41 -3.94 -9.51
N ILE A 182 -9.86 -3.70 -8.31
CA ILE A 182 -9.54 -4.75 -7.34
C ILE A 182 -10.78 -5.53 -6.88
N PRO A 183 -11.98 -4.93 -6.66
CA PRO A 183 -13.17 -5.67 -6.25
C PRO A 183 -13.55 -6.83 -7.18
N CYS A 184 -13.21 -6.74 -8.47
CA CYS A 184 -13.40 -7.83 -9.41
C CYS A 184 -12.65 -9.09 -8.99
N PHE A 185 -11.43 -8.97 -8.48
CA PHE A 185 -10.66 -10.12 -7.99
C PHE A 185 -11.24 -10.62 -6.66
N THR A 186 -11.46 -9.70 -5.73
CA THR A 186 -11.67 -10.04 -4.32
C THR A 186 -13.14 -10.33 -3.98
N GLU A 187 -14.04 -9.39 -4.27
CA GLU A 187 -15.46 -9.49 -3.91
C GLU A 187 -16.23 -10.36 -4.91
N ASP A 188 -15.99 -10.15 -6.20
CA ASP A 188 -16.77 -10.81 -7.26
C ASP A 188 -16.30 -12.24 -7.56
N ASN A 189 -15.00 -12.52 -7.39
CA ASN A 189 -14.38 -13.80 -7.79
C ASN A 189 -13.61 -14.52 -6.68
N ASP A 190 -13.73 -14.07 -5.42
CA ASP A 190 -13.14 -14.69 -4.23
C ASP A 190 -11.64 -15.05 -4.37
N THR A 191 -10.89 -14.20 -5.07
CA THR A 191 -9.46 -14.39 -5.36
C THR A 191 -8.63 -13.42 -4.54
N THR A 192 -7.60 -13.93 -3.88
CA THR A 192 -6.69 -13.08 -3.09
C THR A 192 -5.96 -12.11 -4.01
N PHE A 193 -6.00 -10.83 -3.66
CA PHE A 193 -5.25 -9.75 -4.28
C PHE A 193 -4.31 -9.14 -3.25
N PHE A 194 -2.99 -9.26 -3.46
CA PHE A 194 -1.99 -8.60 -2.63
C PHE A 194 -1.42 -7.39 -3.37
N TYR A 195 -1.67 -6.20 -2.82
CA TYR A 195 -1.39 -4.93 -3.46
C TYR A 195 -0.21 -4.20 -2.81
N GLY A 196 0.78 -3.78 -3.60
CA GLY A 196 1.93 -3.02 -3.11
C GLY A 196 1.63 -1.55 -2.85
N GLU A 197 0.45 -1.05 -3.26
CA GLU A 197 0.01 0.33 -3.04
C GLU A 197 -1.20 0.37 -2.09
N VAL A 198 -1.86 1.52 -2.05
CA VAL A 198 -2.95 1.85 -1.11
C VAL A 198 -4.23 1.10 -1.50
N ALA A 199 -4.93 0.45 -0.58
CA ALA A 199 -6.35 0.10 -0.76
C ALA A 199 -7.24 1.10 0.01
N SER A 200 -8.57 1.05 -0.11
CA SER A 200 -9.43 1.71 0.89
C SER A 200 -9.76 0.75 2.02
N GLN A 201 -10.06 1.29 3.20
CA GLN A 201 -10.53 0.52 4.34
C GLN A 201 -11.86 -0.15 3.99
N ALA A 202 -12.74 0.55 3.28
CA ALA A 202 -13.99 -0.02 2.80
C ALA A 202 -13.77 -1.29 1.93
N MET A 203 -12.74 -1.31 1.07
CA MET A 203 -12.42 -2.50 0.27
C MET A 203 -11.82 -3.62 1.11
N ILE A 204 -10.97 -3.29 2.09
CA ILE A 204 -10.42 -4.27 3.03
C ILE A 204 -11.55 -4.91 3.84
N ASP A 205 -12.50 -4.12 4.33
CA ASP A 205 -13.64 -4.58 5.12
C ASP A 205 -14.63 -5.42 4.29
N ALA A 206 -14.77 -5.10 3.00
CA ALA A 206 -15.61 -5.87 2.07
C ALA A 206 -14.99 -7.25 1.75
N ALA A 207 -13.65 -7.34 1.75
CA ALA A 207 -12.92 -8.55 1.38
C ALA A 207 -11.80 -8.90 2.38
N PRO A 208 -12.12 -9.12 3.67
CA PRO A 208 -11.13 -9.19 4.75
C PRO A 208 -10.20 -10.40 4.63
N ASN A 209 -10.59 -11.47 3.92
CA ASN A 209 -9.73 -12.64 3.68
C ASN A 209 -9.09 -12.63 2.27
N ARG A 210 -9.28 -11.57 1.48
CA ARG A 210 -8.85 -11.54 0.07
C ARG A 210 -8.04 -10.31 -0.30
N LEU A 211 -8.19 -9.18 0.38
CA LEU A 211 -7.42 -7.98 0.08
C LEU A 211 -6.38 -7.69 1.16
N PHE A 212 -5.11 -7.64 0.76
CA PHE A 212 -4.00 -7.19 1.58
C PHE A 212 -3.23 -6.10 0.84
N SER A 213 -2.62 -5.18 1.59
CA SER A 213 -1.82 -4.10 1.02
C SER A 213 -0.52 -3.85 1.78
N LEU A 214 0.48 -3.25 1.13
CA LEU A 214 1.66 -2.75 1.86
C LEU A 214 1.37 -1.41 2.52
N ASN A 215 0.68 -0.50 1.82
CA ASN A 215 0.43 0.85 2.28
C ASN A 215 -0.81 0.95 3.17
N PRO A 216 -0.87 1.98 4.04
CA PRO A 216 -2.09 2.24 4.80
C PRO A 216 -3.28 2.50 3.89
N PRO A 217 -4.51 2.28 4.38
CA PRO A 217 -5.72 2.56 3.64
C PRO A 217 -5.87 4.05 3.31
N SER A 218 -6.63 4.35 2.25
CA SER A 218 -6.88 5.71 1.77
C SER A 218 -7.42 6.64 2.86
N GLU A 219 -8.35 6.15 3.67
CA GLU A 219 -8.95 6.85 4.79
C GLU A 219 -7.90 7.22 5.85
N ILE A 220 -7.04 6.28 6.23
CA ILE A 220 -5.93 6.53 7.17
C ILE A 220 -4.94 7.55 6.59
N ALA A 221 -4.60 7.45 5.30
CA ALA A 221 -3.73 8.42 4.65
C ALA A 221 -4.35 9.84 4.64
N GLY A 222 -5.65 9.95 4.39
CA GLY A 222 -6.40 11.19 4.43
C GLY A 222 -6.47 11.80 5.84
N GLU A 223 -6.77 10.96 6.85
CA GLU A 223 -6.80 11.36 8.25
C GLU A 223 -5.43 11.82 8.75
N ALA A 224 -4.39 11.00 8.55
CA ALA A 224 -3.02 11.32 8.97
C ALA A 224 -2.53 12.62 8.32
N GLY A 225 -2.77 12.79 7.02
CA GLY A 225 -2.38 13.99 6.30
C GLY A 225 -3.08 15.25 6.82
N ALA A 226 -4.40 15.20 7.01
CA ALA A 226 -5.15 16.32 7.55
C ALA A 226 -4.80 16.62 9.01
N GLN A 227 -4.65 15.59 9.84
CA GLN A 227 -4.33 15.73 11.27
C GLN A 227 -2.95 16.35 11.47
N LEU A 228 -1.96 15.96 10.67
CA LEU A 228 -0.63 16.56 10.70
C LEU A 228 -0.69 18.08 10.48
N ILE A 229 -1.47 18.52 9.49
CA ILE A 229 -1.66 19.94 9.21
C ILE A 229 -2.28 20.67 10.40
N VAL A 230 -3.30 20.07 11.03
CA VAL A 230 -3.98 20.63 12.20
C VAL A 230 -3.00 20.75 13.38
N ASP A 231 -2.25 19.69 13.68
CA ASP A 231 -1.40 19.60 14.87
C ASP A 231 -0.18 20.52 14.77
N GLN A 232 0.43 20.60 13.59
CA GLN A 232 1.58 21.47 13.36
C GLN A 232 1.18 22.93 13.14
N GLY A 233 -0.12 23.22 12.97
CA GLY A 233 -0.61 24.56 12.67
C GLY A 233 -0.05 25.10 11.36
N LEU A 234 0.17 24.21 10.38
CA LEU A 234 0.73 24.57 9.06
C LEU A 234 -0.19 25.55 8.32
N ILE A 235 -1.50 25.46 8.58
CA ILE A 235 -2.51 26.38 8.07
C ILE A 235 -3.10 27.18 9.25
N PRO A 236 -3.32 28.50 9.12
CA PRO A 236 -4.00 29.28 10.14
C PRO A 236 -5.40 28.73 10.46
N ALA A 237 -5.74 28.63 11.76
CA ALA A 237 -7.05 28.17 12.19
C ALA A 237 -8.19 29.02 11.57
N GLY A 238 -9.21 28.33 11.05
CA GLY A 238 -10.35 28.97 10.36
C GLY A 238 -10.12 29.31 8.89
N SER A 239 -8.97 28.94 8.33
CA SER A 239 -8.69 29.04 6.89
C SER A 239 -9.66 28.23 6.03
N LYS A 240 -9.72 28.60 4.75
CA LYS A 240 -10.46 27.85 3.74
C LYS A 240 -9.53 26.89 3.01
N VAL A 241 -9.86 25.60 2.99
CA VAL A 241 -9.03 24.54 2.42
C VAL A 241 -9.70 23.94 1.19
N GLY A 242 -8.97 23.84 0.10
CA GLY A 242 -9.39 23.11 -1.10
C GLY A 242 -9.04 21.63 -1.01
N ILE A 243 -9.92 20.75 -1.49
CA ILE A 243 -9.68 19.32 -1.64
C ILE A 243 -9.82 18.98 -3.12
N LEU A 244 -8.75 18.52 -3.75
CA LEU A 244 -8.75 18.05 -5.14
C LEU A 244 -8.69 16.53 -5.16
N ASP A 245 -9.84 15.90 -5.35
CA ASP A 245 -10.02 14.45 -5.37
C ASP A 245 -10.46 13.96 -6.75
N SER A 246 -10.86 12.69 -6.84
CA SER A 246 -11.30 12.11 -8.10
C SER A 246 -12.49 11.17 -7.96
N THR A 247 -13.09 10.81 -9.09
CA THR A 247 -14.19 9.83 -9.15
C THR A 247 -13.78 8.40 -8.81
N ASN A 248 -12.48 8.13 -8.60
CA ASN A 248 -12.00 6.85 -8.06
C ASN A 248 -12.40 6.74 -6.57
N PRO A 249 -13.19 5.72 -6.15
CA PRO A 249 -13.79 5.71 -4.82
C PRO A 249 -12.78 5.68 -3.65
N PRO A 250 -11.71 4.88 -3.66
CA PRO A 250 -10.63 5.01 -2.67
C PRO A 250 -10.02 6.42 -2.55
N ILE A 251 -9.77 7.10 -3.68
CA ILE A 251 -9.24 8.47 -3.67
C ILE A 251 -10.26 9.45 -3.07
N ALA A 252 -11.54 9.29 -3.39
CA ALA A 252 -12.61 10.08 -2.80
C ALA A 252 -12.70 9.85 -1.28
N ALA A 253 -12.55 8.60 -0.81
CA ALA A 253 -12.57 8.27 0.61
C ALA A 253 -11.47 8.98 1.41
N ALA A 254 -10.25 9.09 0.86
CA ALA A 254 -9.19 9.89 1.48
C ALA A 254 -9.57 11.38 1.58
N GLY A 255 -10.21 11.92 0.54
CA GLY A 255 -10.71 13.29 0.53
C GLY A 255 -11.79 13.53 1.58
N GLU A 256 -12.76 12.63 1.69
CA GLU A 256 -13.83 12.67 2.69
C GLU A 256 -13.28 12.58 4.12
N SER A 257 -12.33 11.68 4.38
CA SER A 257 -11.61 11.59 5.65
C SER A 257 -10.89 12.90 6.00
N ALA A 258 -10.15 13.48 5.05
CA ALA A 258 -9.48 14.75 5.26
C ALA A 258 -10.47 15.91 5.55
N VAL A 259 -11.59 15.97 4.82
CA VAL A 259 -12.66 16.95 5.07
C VAL A 259 -13.19 16.81 6.50
N SER A 260 -13.48 15.59 6.94
CA SER A 260 -14.00 15.32 8.29
C SER A 260 -13.08 15.88 9.39
N ILE A 261 -11.77 15.62 9.28
CA ILE A 261 -10.76 16.11 10.23
C ILE A 261 -10.66 17.63 10.20
N LEU A 262 -10.56 18.22 9.00
CA LEU A 262 -10.41 19.67 8.83
C LEU A 262 -11.64 20.44 9.32
N GLU A 263 -12.85 20.02 8.96
CA GLU A 263 -14.08 20.68 9.42
C GLU A 263 -14.29 20.51 10.92
N GLY A 264 -13.95 19.34 11.47
CA GLY A 264 -13.95 19.09 12.92
C GLY A 264 -13.00 20.02 13.68
N ALA A 265 -11.87 20.39 13.08
CA ALA A 265 -10.92 21.35 13.61
C ALA A 265 -11.28 22.82 13.33
N GLY A 266 -12.40 23.08 12.65
CA GLY A 266 -12.93 24.43 12.41
C GLY A 266 -12.48 25.11 11.11
N TYR A 267 -11.86 24.37 10.18
CA TYR A 267 -11.59 24.86 8.84
C TYR A 267 -12.85 24.79 7.97
N SER A 268 -12.92 25.59 6.90
CA SER A 268 -13.98 25.46 5.88
C SER A 268 -13.41 24.77 4.65
N THR A 269 -14.07 23.75 4.13
CA THR A 269 -13.56 23.01 2.97
C THR A 269 -14.29 23.36 1.67
N THR A 270 -13.63 23.13 0.54
CA THR A 270 -14.30 23.05 -0.77
C THR A 270 -13.64 21.96 -1.60
N THR A 271 -14.45 21.02 -2.06
CA THR A 271 -14.00 19.89 -2.87
C THR A 271 -14.23 20.13 -4.36
N ILE A 272 -13.24 19.81 -5.19
CA ILE A 272 -13.35 19.71 -6.63
C ILE A 272 -12.94 18.29 -7.03
N THR A 273 -13.83 17.60 -7.75
CA THR A 273 -13.64 16.21 -8.16
C THR A 273 -13.32 16.11 -9.64
N VAL A 274 -12.22 15.44 -9.96
CA VAL A 274 -11.79 15.15 -11.34
C VAL A 274 -12.25 13.76 -11.79
N ASN A 275 -12.74 13.65 -13.01
CA ASN A 275 -13.19 12.37 -13.55
C ASN A 275 -12.04 11.51 -14.12
N THR A 276 -11.44 10.69 -13.25
CA THR A 276 -10.29 9.83 -13.56
C THR A 276 -10.66 8.44 -14.09
N LEU A 277 -11.95 8.06 -14.02
CA LEU A 277 -12.45 6.77 -14.52
C LEU A 277 -12.93 6.81 -15.97
N SER A 278 -12.91 7.99 -16.61
CA SER A 278 -13.36 8.15 -18.00
C SER A 278 -12.45 7.47 -19.04
N GLY A 279 -11.18 7.21 -18.69
CA GLY A 279 -10.14 6.79 -19.63
C GLY A 279 -9.64 7.92 -20.54
N ASP A 280 -10.11 9.16 -20.34
CA ASP A 280 -9.64 10.34 -21.09
C ASP A 280 -8.69 11.17 -20.21
N ASN A 281 -7.40 10.82 -20.28
CA ASN A 281 -6.36 11.51 -19.51
C ASN A 281 -6.29 13.00 -19.84
N ALA A 282 -6.60 13.40 -21.08
CA ALA A 282 -6.55 14.80 -21.49
C ALA A 282 -7.71 15.59 -20.86
N ALA A 283 -8.92 15.01 -20.83
CA ALA A 283 -10.06 15.59 -20.14
C ALA A 283 -9.82 15.72 -18.63
N ALA A 284 -9.35 14.66 -17.97
CA ALA A 284 -9.04 14.69 -16.54
C ALA A 284 -8.00 15.77 -16.19
N ASN A 285 -6.93 15.89 -16.98
CA ASN A 285 -5.92 16.94 -16.78
C ASN A 285 -6.48 18.36 -17.06
N ALA A 286 -7.42 18.50 -18.00
CA ALA A 286 -8.10 19.79 -18.24
C ALA A 286 -9.01 20.19 -17.07
N GLU A 287 -9.71 19.23 -16.45
CA GLU A 287 -10.48 19.44 -15.22
C GLU A 287 -9.56 19.84 -14.06
N GLY A 288 -8.44 19.13 -13.88
CA GLY A 288 -7.41 19.48 -12.88
C GLY A 288 -6.84 20.88 -13.08
N ALA A 289 -6.57 21.29 -14.32
CA ALA A 289 -6.12 22.66 -14.62
C ALA A 289 -7.20 23.71 -14.25
N ALA A 290 -8.47 23.44 -14.58
CA ALA A 290 -9.57 24.34 -14.25
C ALA A 290 -9.76 24.52 -12.73
N ALA A 291 -9.44 23.48 -11.94
CA ALA A 291 -9.54 23.53 -10.48
C ALA A 291 -8.68 24.64 -9.85
N VAL A 292 -7.50 24.96 -10.43
CA VAL A 292 -6.61 26.02 -9.92
C VAL A 292 -7.30 27.39 -9.91
N ALA A 293 -7.95 27.74 -11.02
CA ALA A 293 -8.69 29.00 -11.14
C ALA A 293 -9.92 29.02 -10.22
N GLN A 294 -10.60 27.88 -10.07
CA GLN A 294 -11.74 27.76 -9.17
C GLN A 294 -11.32 27.94 -7.71
N PHE A 295 -10.33 27.20 -7.22
CA PHE A 295 -9.80 27.36 -5.85
C PHE A 295 -9.36 28.80 -5.56
N THR A 296 -8.71 29.45 -6.52
CA THR A 296 -8.30 30.85 -6.40
C THR A 296 -9.51 31.80 -6.31
N ALA A 297 -10.53 31.60 -7.16
CA ALA A 297 -11.78 32.38 -7.09
C ALA A 297 -12.54 32.16 -5.78
N GLU A 298 -12.39 30.96 -5.23
CA GLU A 298 -12.96 30.53 -3.97
C GLU A 298 -12.17 31.00 -2.74
N SER A 299 -11.02 31.65 -2.93
CA SER A 299 -10.16 32.20 -1.87
C SER A 299 -9.73 31.13 -0.85
N VAL A 300 -9.34 29.95 -1.34
CA VAL A 300 -8.68 28.96 -0.48
C VAL A 300 -7.27 29.44 -0.09
N ASP A 301 -6.84 29.06 1.10
CA ASP A 301 -5.51 29.34 1.65
C ASP A 301 -4.53 28.17 1.41
N HIS A 302 -5.07 26.96 1.24
CA HIS A 302 -4.31 25.72 1.07
C HIS A 302 -5.10 24.72 0.23
N VAL A 303 -4.42 23.85 -0.52
CA VAL A 303 -5.05 22.79 -1.32
C VAL A 303 -4.43 21.42 -1.01
N PHE A 304 -5.27 20.45 -0.66
CA PHE A 304 -4.91 19.04 -0.64
C PHE A 304 -5.11 18.43 -2.03
N VAL A 305 -4.13 17.68 -2.52
CA VAL A 305 -4.11 17.06 -3.84
C VAL A 305 -4.03 15.54 -3.69
N ILE A 306 -5.02 14.83 -4.22
CA ILE A 306 -5.13 13.36 -4.12
C ILE A 306 -5.16 12.70 -5.52
N LEU A 307 -4.93 13.48 -6.57
CA LEU A 307 -4.86 12.95 -7.93
C LEU A 307 -3.59 12.13 -8.12
N PRO A 308 -3.65 10.97 -8.81
CA PRO A 308 -2.45 10.26 -9.20
C PRO A 308 -1.67 11.08 -10.23
N PHE A 309 -0.36 10.85 -10.32
CA PHE A 309 0.56 11.68 -11.10
C PHE A 309 0.14 11.86 -12.59
N ILE A 310 -0.43 10.82 -13.21
CA ILE A 310 -0.90 10.86 -14.61
C ILE A 310 -2.06 11.83 -14.85
N TYR A 311 -2.85 12.12 -13.81
CA TYR A 311 -4.00 13.04 -13.86
C TYR A 311 -3.72 14.39 -13.19
N ALA A 312 -2.60 14.52 -12.46
CA ALA A 312 -2.23 15.75 -11.77
C ALA A 312 -1.42 16.73 -12.63
N THR A 313 -0.92 16.32 -13.80
CA THR A 313 -0.04 17.15 -14.66
C THR A 313 -0.71 18.47 -15.06
N GLY A 314 -1.99 18.45 -15.42
CA GLY A 314 -2.74 19.65 -15.78
C GLY A 314 -2.92 20.61 -14.62
N PHE A 315 -3.18 20.10 -13.42
CA PHE A 315 -3.25 20.90 -12.20
C PHE A 315 -1.91 21.58 -11.91
N TRP A 316 -0.81 20.82 -11.82
CA TRP A 316 0.49 21.38 -11.51
C TRP A 316 1.00 22.34 -12.58
N GLY A 317 0.81 22.00 -13.86
CA GLY A 317 1.17 22.89 -14.96
C GLY A 317 0.41 24.22 -14.91
N GLU A 318 -0.84 24.23 -14.44
CA GLU A 318 -1.60 25.46 -14.25
C GLU A 318 -1.19 26.22 -12.97
N VAL A 319 -0.84 25.52 -11.89
CA VAL A 319 -0.17 26.12 -10.72
C VAL A 319 1.11 26.86 -11.13
N GLY A 320 1.95 26.25 -11.96
CA GLY A 320 3.18 26.87 -12.45
C GLY A 320 2.93 28.13 -13.30
N LYS A 321 1.86 28.14 -14.10
CA LYS A 321 1.48 29.30 -14.93
C LYS A 321 0.88 30.44 -14.13
N LEU A 322 -0.02 30.13 -13.21
CA LEU A 322 -0.80 31.13 -12.46
C LEU A 322 -0.12 31.58 -11.18
N GLN A 323 0.80 30.77 -10.64
CA GLN A 323 1.53 31.00 -9.39
C GLN A 323 0.59 31.45 -8.26
N PRO A 324 -0.41 30.62 -7.91
CA PRO A 324 -1.34 30.96 -6.84
C PRO A 324 -0.62 31.16 -5.50
N SER A 325 -1.22 31.92 -4.59
CA SER A 325 -0.64 32.23 -3.28
C SER A 325 -0.90 31.18 -2.20
N TRP A 326 -1.72 30.17 -2.48
CA TRP A 326 -2.06 29.10 -1.54
C TRP A 326 -1.01 27.98 -1.55
N ASP A 327 -0.85 27.35 -0.40
CA ASP A 327 0.07 26.23 -0.22
C ASP A 327 -0.57 24.89 -0.60
N ARG A 328 0.26 23.83 -0.68
CA ARG A 328 -0.12 22.54 -1.26
C ARG A 328 0.34 21.38 -0.40
N THR A 329 -0.56 20.41 -0.20
CA THR A 329 -0.23 19.12 0.41
C THR A 329 -0.75 17.99 -0.48
N ILE A 330 0.03 16.93 -0.63
CA ILE A 330 -0.36 15.71 -1.32
C ILE A 330 -0.76 14.67 -0.27
N LEU A 331 -1.88 14.00 -0.52
CA LEU A 331 -2.27 12.81 0.24
C LEU A 331 -1.87 11.57 -0.55
N ASP A 332 -1.09 10.70 0.10
CA ASP A 332 -0.60 9.46 -0.49
C ASP A 332 -1.68 8.36 -0.49
N SER A 333 -2.74 8.59 -1.28
CA SER A 333 -3.87 7.66 -1.43
C SER A 333 -4.04 7.16 -2.88
N ALA A 334 -3.28 7.70 -3.82
CA ALA A 334 -3.31 7.31 -5.22
C ALA A 334 -1.97 6.68 -5.64
N SER A 335 -2.01 5.78 -6.62
CA SER A 335 -0.84 4.98 -7.02
C SER A 335 0.37 5.85 -7.36
N SER A 336 1.51 5.51 -6.76
CA SER A 336 2.80 6.16 -6.90
C SER A 336 2.86 7.62 -6.43
N ASN A 337 1.84 8.12 -5.71
CA ASN A 337 1.98 9.37 -4.99
C ASN A 337 3.14 9.24 -3.99
N CYS A 338 3.93 10.29 -3.87
CA CYS A 338 4.98 10.40 -2.85
C CYS A 338 6.10 9.35 -2.89
N THR A 339 6.16 8.57 -3.97
CA THR A 339 7.27 7.68 -4.29
C THR A 339 8.41 8.44 -4.97
N PRO A 340 9.66 7.91 -4.98
CA PRO A 340 10.74 8.45 -5.79
C PRO A 340 10.42 8.49 -7.29
N PHE A 341 9.75 7.46 -7.81
CA PHE A 341 9.30 7.44 -9.20
C PHE A 341 8.30 8.56 -9.47
N GLY A 342 7.27 8.69 -8.62
CA GLY A 342 6.30 9.79 -8.70
C GLY A 342 6.97 11.15 -8.65
N ALA A 343 7.90 11.35 -7.71
CA ALA A 343 8.65 12.60 -7.57
C ALA A 343 9.37 12.99 -8.87
N SER A 344 10.06 12.03 -9.49
CA SER A 344 10.83 12.24 -10.73
C SER A 344 9.97 12.68 -11.91
N ARG A 345 8.64 12.45 -11.85
CA ARG A 345 7.67 12.78 -12.90
C ARG A 345 6.78 13.97 -12.55
N THR A 346 6.71 14.36 -11.28
CA THR A 346 5.93 15.51 -10.82
C THR A 346 6.49 16.81 -11.37
N ASP A 347 5.60 17.68 -11.83
CA ASP A 347 5.94 18.99 -12.39
C ASP A 347 6.68 19.85 -11.33
N PRO A 348 7.76 20.58 -11.70
CA PRO A 348 8.49 21.45 -10.78
C PRO A 348 7.63 22.51 -10.06
N ALA A 349 6.45 22.85 -10.60
CA ALA A 349 5.48 23.69 -9.92
C ALA A 349 4.94 23.11 -8.61
N ALA A 350 5.25 21.86 -8.28
CA ALA A 350 4.98 21.27 -6.97
C ALA A 350 6.07 21.59 -5.92
N GLU A 351 7.14 22.35 -6.25
CA GLU A 351 8.20 22.71 -5.29
C GLU A 351 7.61 23.25 -3.98
N GLY A 352 8.10 22.70 -2.86
CA GLY A 352 7.64 22.99 -1.51
C GLY A 352 6.33 22.32 -1.10
N ALA A 353 5.69 21.52 -1.96
CA ALA A 353 4.51 20.76 -1.57
C ALA A 353 4.89 19.67 -0.57
N ILE A 354 4.14 19.59 0.53
CA ILE A 354 4.32 18.53 1.53
C ILE A 354 3.57 17.29 1.05
N CYS A 355 4.08 16.10 1.32
CA CYS A 355 3.32 14.87 1.28
C CYS A 355 3.39 14.13 2.61
N VAL A 356 2.28 13.54 3.02
CA VAL A 356 2.24 12.61 4.16
C VAL A 356 2.16 11.19 3.62
N THR A 357 3.17 10.38 3.93
CA THR A 357 3.40 9.10 3.28
C THR A 357 4.02 8.07 4.20
N SER A 358 3.84 6.78 3.89
CA SER A 358 4.63 5.71 4.51
C SER A 358 5.94 5.41 3.79
N TYR A 359 6.22 6.02 2.63
CA TYR A 359 7.48 5.84 1.93
C TYR A 359 8.64 6.54 2.65
N ASP A 360 9.83 5.94 2.59
CA ASP A 360 11.08 6.64 2.86
C ASP A 360 11.49 7.50 1.64
N SER A 361 12.59 8.23 1.76
CA SER A 361 13.19 9.08 0.74
C SER A 361 14.68 8.84 0.53
N TYR A 362 15.31 8.05 1.42
CA TYR A 362 16.78 8.00 1.63
C TYR A 362 17.41 9.32 2.03
N ALA A 363 16.70 10.45 1.97
CA ALA A 363 17.24 11.75 2.29
C ALA A 363 17.11 12.02 3.80
N SER A 364 18.05 12.79 4.32
CA SER A 364 17.98 13.33 5.69
C SER A 364 17.57 14.80 5.65
N PRO A 365 16.77 15.28 6.63
CA PRO A 365 16.49 16.72 6.77
C PRO A 365 17.76 17.56 6.98
N ASP A 366 18.80 16.95 7.55
CA ASP A 366 20.11 17.60 7.79
C ASP A 366 21.12 17.42 6.64
N GLY A 367 20.67 16.81 5.53
CA GLY A 367 21.51 16.46 4.38
C GLY A 367 22.17 15.08 4.50
N GLY A 368 22.57 14.55 3.35
CA GLY A 368 23.10 13.19 3.21
C GLY A 368 22.09 12.16 2.72
N VAL A 369 22.62 11.01 2.32
CA VAL A 369 21.87 9.82 1.89
C VAL A 369 21.99 8.76 2.97
N GLY A 370 20.86 8.29 3.48
CA GLY A 370 20.75 7.25 4.49
C GLY A 370 21.29 5.91 3.98
N ASP A 371 21.87 5.14 4.90
CA ASP A 371 22.33 3.77 4.63
C ASP A 371 21.15 2.79 4.57
N ASP A 372 21.33 1.68 3.86
CA ASP A 372 20.32 0.62 3.87
C ASP A 372 20.35 -0.06 5.24
N ASP A 373 19.18 -0.42 5.75
CA ASP A 373 19.11 -1.41 6.83
C ASP A 373 19.53 -2.82 6.34
N ALA A 374 19.54 -3.80 7.25
CA ALA A 374 19.97 -5.15 6.90
C ALA A 374 19.07 -5.82 5.85
N PHE A 375 17.76 -5.58 5.89
CA PHE A 375 16.80 -6.14 4.95
C PHE A 375 16.85 -5.41 3.61
N GLU A 376 16.96 -4.08 3.61
CA GLU A 376 17.15 -3.28 2.40
C GLU A 376 18.45 -3.63 1.68
N ALA A 377 19.55 -3.83 2.42
CA ALA A 377 20.83 -4.25 1.85
C ALA A 377 20.73 -5.64 1.21
N GLN A 378 19.94 -6.55 1.80
CA GLN A 378 19.64 -7.85 1.23
C GLN A 378 18.82 -7.70 -0.07
N CYS A 379 17.70 -6.96 -0.04
CA CYS A 379 16.87 -6.68 -1.21
C CYS A 379 17.68 -6.07 -2.36
N ARG A 380 18.59 -5.14 -2.05
CA ARG A 380 19.46 -4.51 -3.05
C ARG A 380 20.44 -5.49 -3.66
N GLN A 381 21.01 -6.39 -2.86
CA GLN A 381 21.91 -7.43 -3.38
C GLN A 381 21.17 -8.42 -4.28
N GLU A 382 19.98 -8.87 -3.88
CA GLU A 382 19.12 -9.75 -4.68
C GLU A 382 18.76 -9.09 -6.01
N TRP A 383 18.40 -7.81 -6.00
CA TRP A 383 18.17 -7.03 -7.22
C TRP A 383 19.38 -7.01 -8.16
N ILE A 384 20.57 -6.76 -7.61
CA ILE A 384 21.81 -6.75 -8.38
C ILE A 384 22.07 -8.12 -9.04
N ASP A 385 21.77 -9.20 -8.33
CA ASP A 385 21.97 -10.57 -8.81
C ASP A 385 20.92 -10.97 -9.86
N HIS A 386 19.68 -10.50 -9.70
CA HIS A 386 18.56 -10.78 -10.62
C HIS A 386 18.63 -10.00 -11.92
N PHE A 387 19.12 -8.76 -11.89
CA PHE A 387 19.04 -7.81 -13.00
C PHE A 387 20.42 -7.35 -13.49
N PRO A 388 21.15 -8.20 -14.24
CA PRO A 388 22.48 -7.87 -14.76
C PRO A 388 22.48 -6.70 -15.75
N ILE A 389 21.31 -6.31 -16.29
CA ILE A 389 21.15 -5.13 -17.14
C ILE A 389 21.57 -3.83 -16.45
N PHE A 390 21.52 -3.78 -15.10
CA PHE A 390 22.00 -2.65 -14.30
C PHE A 390 23.49 -2.72 -13.96
N GLU A 391 24.26 -3.56 -14.67
CA GLU A 391 25.72 -3.62 -14.61
C GLU A 391 26.30 -3.80 -13.19
N GLY A 392 25.59 -4.55 -12.35
CA GLY A 392 26.00 -4.80 -10.97
C GLY A 392 25.76 -3.63 -10.02
N LYS A 393 24.90 -2.68 -10.38
CA LYS A 393 24.58 -1.48 -9.59
C LYS A 393 23.10 -1.37 -9.27
N SER A 394 22.83 -0.67 -8.18
CA SER A 394 21.51 -0.20 -7.80
C SER A 394 21.71 1.07 -6.98
N ASP A 395 21.43 2.23 -7.56
CA ASP A 395 21.79 3.53 -6.98
C ASP A 395 20.56 4.18 -6.33
N LYS A 396 20.71 4.55 -5.05
CA LYS A 396 19.62 5.10 -4.22
C LYS A 396 18.92 6.28 -4.87
N GLY A 397 17.59 6.18 -4.97
CA GLY A 397 16.73 7.21 -5.54
C GLY A 397 16.89 7.42 -7.06
N ALA A 398 17.72 6.63 -7.75
CA ALA A 398 17.69 6.59 -9.21
C ALA A 398 16.35 6.01 -9.67
N PRO A 399 15.56 6.73 -10.48
CA PRO A 399 14.22 6.28 -10.86
C PRO A 399 14.21 4.90 -11.53
N SER A 400 13.07 4.23 -11.37
CA SER A 400 12.87 2.87 -11.86
C SER A 400 13.23 2.72 -13.34
N GLY A 401 14.09 1.75 -13.64
CA GLY A 401 14.52 1.37 -14.98
C GLY A 401 15.53 2.30 -15.66
N GLU A 402 15.99 3.37 -14.98
CA GLU A 402 17.11 4.16 -15.49
C GLU A 402 18.37 3.28 -15.66
N VAL A 403 19.04 3.46 -16.80
CA VAL A 403 20.33 2.81 -17.10
C VAL A 403 21.29 3.90 -17.56
N GLY A 404 22.31 4.15 -16.74
CA GLY A 404 23.30 5.17 -16.99
C GLY A 404 22.76 6.60 -16.92
N LEU A 405 21.96 6.90 -15.89
CA LEU A 405 21.56 8.25 -15.55
C LEU A 405 22.81 9.08 -15.23
N GLU A 406 23.20 9.93 -16.18
CA GLU A 406 24.41 10.76 -16.06
C GLU A 406 24.22 11.93 -15.08
N THR A 407 25.15 12.05 -14.14
CA THR A 407 25.23 13.15 -13.17
C THR A 407 26.10 14.30 -13.70
N ALA A 408 26.03 15.47 -13.06
CA ALA A 408 26.84 16.64 -13.46
C ALA A 408 28.36 16.39 -13.39
N ASP A 409 28.81 15.45 -12.54
CA ASP A 409 30.19 15.01 -12.37
C ASP A 409 30.58 13.82 -13.27
N GLY A 410 29.67 13.34 -14.12
CA GLY A 410 29.92 12.29 -15.11
C GLY A 410 29.83 10.87 -14.56
N GLU A 411 29.27 10.68 -13.36
CA GLU A 411 28.89 9.36 -12.85
C GLU A 411 27.63 8.86 -13.57
N LEU A 412 27.54 7.55 -13.73
CA LEU A 412 26.40 6.88 -14.35
C LEU A 412 25.68 6.04 -13.28
N LEU A 413 24.49 6.49 -12.91
CA LEU A 413 23.62 5.83 -11.95
C LEU A 413 22.65 4.87 -12.65
N ASN A 414 22.32 3.76 -12.01
CA ASN A 414 21.35 2.77 -12.48
C ASN A 414 20.19 2.67 -11.49
N SER A 415 19.06 2.18 -12.00
CA SER A 415 17.81 2.00 -11.25
C SER A 415 18.07 1.51 -9.82
N ASP A 416 17.43 2.19 -8.88
CA ASP A 416 17.29 1.68 -7.53
C ASP A 416 16.55 0.33 -7.54
N TYR A 417 16.71 -0.46 -6.48
CA TYR A 417 16.02 -1.73 -6.33
C TYR A 417 14.51 -1.49 -6.18
N ALA A 418 13.73 -2.57 -6.29
CA ALA A 418 12.27 -2.52 -6.19
C ALA A 418 11.82 -2.96 -4.77
N PRO A 419 11.68 -2.04 -3.80
CA PRO A 419 11.47 -2.39 -2.38
C PRO A 419 10.11 -3.01 -2.10
N GLY A 420 9.06 -2.58 -2.82
CA GLY A 420 7.71 -3.12 -2.67
C GLY A 420 7.67 -4.59 -3.06
N GLU A 421 8.21 -4.92 -4.22
CA GLU A 421 8.34 -6.27 -4.74
C GLU A 421 9.16 -7.16 -3.79
N CYS A 422 10.33 -6.68 -3.33
CA CYS A 422 11.12 -7.43 -2.34
C CYS A 422 10.29 -7.76 -1.09
N THR A 423 9.70 -6.74 -0.46
CA THR A 423 8.89 -6.92 0.77
C THR A 423 7.73 -7.89 0.52
N MET A 424 6.97 -7.70 -0.57
CA MET A 424 5.83 -8.58 -0.90
C MET A 424 6.26 -10.03 -1.05
N GLN A 425 7.39 -10.29 -1.69
CA GLN A 425 7.87 -11.66 -1.92
C GLN A 425 8.21 -12.38 -0.62
N TYR A 426 8.88 -11.71 0.32
CA TYR A 426 9.15 -12.26 1.64
C TYR A 426 7.85 -12.59 2.40
N LEU A 427 6.88 -11.67 2.39
CA LEU A 427 5.58 -11.87 3.03
C LEU A 427 4.77 -13.00 2.39
N ILE A 428 4.74 -13.07 1.04
CA ILE A 428 4.05 -14.13 0.30
C ILE A 428 4.65 -15.48 0.63
N LYS A 429 5.98 -15.59 0.57
CA LYS A 429 6.68 -16.85 0.82
C LYS A 429 6.43 -17.35 2.23
N GLU A 430 6.62 -16.48 3.23
CA GLU A 430 6.42 -16.85 4.63
C GLU A 430 4.97 -17.23 4.93
N ALA A 431 3.99 -16.50 4.38
CA ALA A 431 2.59 -16.86 4.55
C ALA A 431 2.21 -18.17 3.85
N LEU A 432 2.76 -18.47 2.67
CA LEU A 432 2.54 -19.76 2.00
C LEU A 432 3.21 -20.93 2.74
N GLU A 433 4.41 -20.72 3.29
CA GLU A 433 5.10 -21.70 4.14
C GLU A 433 4.26 -21.99 5.41
N ASN A 434 3.73 -20.95 6.05
CA ASN A 434 2.93 -21.03 7.28
C ASN A 434 1.48 -21.48 7.06
N ALA A 435 0.95 -21.38 5.84
CA ALA A 435 -0.38 -21.89 5.48
C ALA A 435 -0.43 -23.44 5.44
N GLY A 436 0.72 -24.10 5.56
CA GLY A 436 0.85 -25.56 5.65
C GLY A 436 1.03 -26.25 4.30
N VAL A 437 0.97 -27.57 4.31
CA VAL A 437 1.23 -28.40 3.12
C VAL A 437 0.11 -28.32 2.09
N ASN A 438 -1.10 -27.94 2.48
CA ASN A 438 -2.28 -27.86 1.61
C ASN A 438 -2.91 -26.47 1.71
N PRO A 439 -2.22 -25.41 1.23
CA PRO A 439 -2.67 -24.04 1.43
C PRO A 439 -3.97 -23.77 0.69
N THR A 440 -4.88 -23.07 1.36
CA THR A 440 -6.06 -22.40 0.80
C THR A 440 -5.89 -20.88 0.92
N ARG A 441 -6.68 -20.12 0.17
CA ARG A 441 -6.70 -18.65 0.29
C ARG A 441 -7.01 -18.18 1.71
N ASP A 442 -7.86 -18.91 2.43
CA ASP A 442 -8.19 -18.63 3.82
C ASP A 442 -6.99 -18.90 4.75
N SER A 443 -6.33 -20.06 4.63
CA SER A 443 -5.14 -20.36 5.44
C SER A 443 -3.97 -19.40 5.16
N PHE A 444 -3.83 -18.96 3.90
CA PHE A 444 -2.88 -17.93 3.52
C PHE A 444 -3.21 -16.58 4.15
N ALA A 445 -4.48 -16.17 4.14
CA ALA A 445 -4.94 -14.94 4.79
C ALA A 445 -4.76 -14.99 6.32
N GLU A 446 -4.99 -16.14 6.94
CA GLU A 446 -4.71 -16.37 8.38
C GLU A 446 -3.22 -16.26 8.69
N ALA A 447 -2.37 -16.87 7.86
CA ALA A 447 -0.92 -16.81 8.00
C ALA A 447 -0.38 -15.39 7.82
N LEU A 448 -0.83 -14.65 6.78
CA LEU A 448 -0.44 -13.26 6.55
C LEU A 448 -0.70 -12.38 7.78
N ARG A 449 -1.85 -12.54 8.44
CA ARG A 449 -2.20 -11.73 9.63
C ARG A 449 -1.31 -11.96 10.85
N GLN A 450 -0.50 -13.01 10.86
CA GLN A 450 0.48 -13.25 11.91
C GLN A 450 1.84 -12.62 11.61
N LEU A 451 2.04 -12.09 10.39
CA LEU A 451 3.34 -11.58 9.98
C LEU A 451 3.58 -10.16 10.50
N SER A 452 4.78 -9.98 11.03
CA SER A 452 5.38 -8.69 11.36
C SER A 452 6.87 -8.80 11.11
N GLY A 453 7.52 -7.71 10.71
CA GLY A 453 8.92 -7.77 10.32
C GLY A 453 9.38 -6.54 9.56
N PRO A 454 10.54 -6.65 8.89
CA PRO A 454 11.10 -5.52 8.17
C PRO A 454 10.25 -5.16 6.94
N GLN A 455 10.21 -3.87 6.61
CA GLN A 455 9.54 -3.34 5.43
C GLN A 455 10.51 -2.43 4.68
N ALA A 456 10.96 -2.86 3.50
CA ALA A 456 11.96 -2.10 2.76
C ALA A 456 11.40 -0.74 2.31
N PHE A 457 12.18 0.32 2.53
CA PHE A 457 11.91 1.67 2.05
C PHE A 457 10.55 2.26 2.46
N ARG A 458 9.92 1.75 3.53
CA ARG A 458 8.65 2.25 4.05
C ARG A 458 8.55 2.07 5.56
N SER A 459 7.65 2.83 6.17
CA SER A 459 7.18 2.63 7.55
C SER A 459 8.35 2.53 8.55
N ASN A 460 9.38 3.36 8.34
CA ASN A 460 10.61 3.35 9.14
C ASN A 460 11.29 1.98 9.26
N GLY A 461 11.24 1.19 8.18
CA GLY A 461 11.88 -0.13 8.10
C GLY A 461 11.08 -1.26 8.73
N GLU A 462 9.87 -1.03 9.26
CA GLU A 462 9.08 -2.05 9.96
C GLU A 462 7.58 -2.04 9.61
N GLY A 463 6.99 -3.24 9.55
CA GLY A 463 5.57 -3.43 9.29
C GLY A 463 4.99 -4.62 10.06
N ALA A 464 3.67 -4.64 10.14
CA ALA A 464 2.91 -5.71 10.75
C ALA A 464 1.48 -5.74 10.20
N PHE A 465 1.03 -6.92 9.79
CA PHE A 465 -0.40 -7.20 9.68
C PHE A 465 -0.97 -7.52 11.07
N GLY A 466 -2.30 -7.66 11.16
CA GLY A 466 -2.93 -8.06 12.41
C GLY A 466 -4.41 -8.43 12.26
N PRO A 467 -5.07 -8.80 13.36
CA PRO A 467 -6.51 -9.04 13.37
C PRO A 467 -7.27 -7.77 12.95
N GLY A 468 -7.93 -7.80 11.80
CA GLY A 468 -8.62 -6.64 11.23
C GLY A 468 -7.72 -5.62 10.52
N LYS A 469 -6.40 -5.87 10.48
CA LYS A 469 -5.41 -5.00 9.85
C LYS A 469 -4.75 -5.70 8.66
N ASN A 470 -5.27 -5.46 7.47
CA ASN A 470 -4.76 -6.04 6.22
C ASN A 470 -3.85 -5.08 5.44
N TYR A 471 -3.14 -4.21 6.13
CA TYR A 471 -2.09 -3.37 5.57
C TYR A 471 -0.83 -3.47 6.42
N PHE A 472 0.35 -3.49 5.78
CA PHE A 472 1.59 -3.81 6.47
C PHE A 472 2.21 -2.61 7.18
N SER A 473 2.22 -1.43 6.55
CA SER A 473 2.78 -0.21 7.14
C SER A 473 2.16 0.11 8.51
N THR A 474 2.99 0.61 9.41
CA THR A 474 2.66 0.99 10.80
C THR A 474 3.00 2.45 11.10
N GLN A 475 3.79 3.08 10.24
CA GLN A 475 4.27 4.44 10.43
C GLN A 475 4.18 5.26 9.14
N MET A 476 4.02 6.56 9.31
CA MET A 476 4.06 7.55 8.25
C MET A 476 4.96 8.72 8.67
N GLN A 477 5.35 9.54 7.70
CA GLN A 477 6.12 10.75 7.90
C GLN A 477 5.65 11.86 6.95
N ALA A 478 6.12 13.07 7.21
CA ALA A 478 5.95 14.22 6.31
C ALA A 478 7.23 14.44 5.49
N VAL A 479 7.08 14.56 4.19
CA VAL A 479 8.17 14.84 3.25
C VAL A 479 7.83 16.05 2.38
N GLU A 480 8.83 16.79 1.92
CA GLU A 480 8.68 17.97 1.06
C GLU A 480 9.24 17.69 -0.34
N PHE A 481 8.50 18.10 -1.36
CA PHE A 481 8.93 18.01 -2.75
C PHE A 481 10.09 18.97 -3.04
N THR A 482 11.25 18.41 -3.38
CA THR A 482 12.47 19.16 -3.65
C THR A 482 12.93 18.96 -5.09
N LEU A 483 13.29 20.06 -5.74
CA LEU A 483 13.79 20.02 -7.10
C LEU A 483 15.24 19.54 -7.16
N ALA A 484 15.51 18.61 -8.07
CA ALA A 484 16.87 18.29 -8.48
C ALA A 484 16.94 17.91 -9.96
N SER A 485 18.13 18.06 -10.54
CA SER A 485 18.35 17.78 -11.96
C SER A 485 19.79 17.37 -12.23
N ARG A 486 20.03 16.80 -13.42
CA ARG A 486 21.37 16.46 -13.95
C ARG A 486 22.33 17.65 -14.03
N SER A 487 21.84 18.88 -13.93
CA SER A 487 22.69 20.09 -13.92
C SER A 487 23.21 20.47 -12.53
N ILE A 488 22.61 19.90 -11.47
CA ILE A 488 23.01 20.14 -10.08
C ILE A 488 24.26 19.30 -9.78
N GLN A 489 25.28 19.94 -9.21
CA GLN A 489 26.47 19.23 -8.75
C GLN A 489 26.20 18.48 -7.45
N LYS A 490 26.78 17.29 -7.31
CA LYS A 490 26.74 16.54 -6.06
C LYS A 490 27.43 17.33 -4.96
N GLY A 491 26.73 17.55 -3.85
CA GLY A 491 27.19 18.24 -2.66
C GLY A 491 28.22 17.43 -1.87
N ALA A 492 28.84 18.07 -0.88
CA ALA A 492 29.80 17.41 0.00
C ALA A 492 29.17 16.34 0.91
N ASP A 493 27.85 16.43 1.11
CA ASP A 493 27.00 15.45 1.79
C ASP A 493 26.58 14.28 0.88
N GLY A 494 26.97 14.30 -0.40
CA GLY A 494 26.67 13.24 -1.36
C GLY A 494 25.33 13.37 -2.07
N THR A 495 24.59 14.47 -1.85
CA THR A 495 23.25 14.68 -2.43
C THR A 495 23.26 15.67 -3.60
N PHE A 496 22.18 15.73 -4.36
CA PHE A 496 21.89 16.70 -5.41
C PHE A 496 20.78 17.63 -4.92
N ASN A 497 21.16 18.74 -4.27
CA ASN A 497 20.18 19.63 -3.59
C ASN A 497 19.32 18.87 -2.55
N GLY A 498 19.96 18.02 -1.73
CA GLY A 498 19.28 17.17 -0.75
C GLY A 498 18.73 15.87 -1.33
N CYS A 499 18.58 15.74 -2.65
CA CYS A 499 18.11 14.51 -3.29
C CYS A 499 19.21 13.45 -3.45
N PRO A 500 18.91 12.15 -3.29
CA PRO A 500 19.91 11.08 -3.46
C PRO A 500 20.37 10.88 -4.92
N ALA A 501 19.55 11.28 -5.89
CA ALA A 501 19.82 11.20 -7.33
C ALA A 501 19.53 12.56 -8.00
N PRO A 502 20.04 12.81 -9.23
CA PRO A 502 19.89 14.11 -9.90
C PRO A 502 18.51 14.28 -10.58
N VAL A 503 17.44 14.02 -9.82
CA VAL A 503 16.03 14.11 -10.19
C VAL A 503 15.22 14.60 -9.00
N ASN A 504 14.08 15.25 -9.24
CA ASN A 504 13.17 15.68 -8.17
C ASN A 504 12.88 14.53 -7.20
N CYS A 505 12.84 14.84 -5.91
CA CYS A 505 12.68 13.86 -4.85
C CYS A 505 11.79 14.39 -3.72
N TRP A 506 11.57 13.54 -2.73
CA TRP A 506 11.00 13.90 -1.45
C TRP A 506 12.11 14.00 -0.41
N ILE A 507 12.04 14.96 0.52
CA ILE A 507 12.98 15.06 1.65
C ILE A 507 12.16 15.11 2.94
N PRO A 508 12.51 14.39 4.01
CA PRO A 508 11.75 14.45 5.25
C PRO A 508 11.75 15.87 5.81
N VAL A 509 10.59 16.34 6.28
CA VAL A 509 10.47 17.70 6.84
C VAL A 509 11.22 17.78 8.19
N THR A 510 11.03 16.78 9.04
CA THR A 510 11.68 16.69 10.36
C THR A 510 12.49 15.41 10.56
N GLY A 511 12.28 14.39 9.72
CA GLY A 511 12.79 13.04 9.94
C GLY A 511 12.04 12.25 11.01
N GLU A 512 10.96 12.80 11.57
CA GLU A 512 10.13 12.10 12.55
C GLU A 512 9.07 11.23 11.87
N TRP A 513 9.04 9.97 12.27
CA TRP A 513 7.98 9.03 11.91
C TRP A 513 6.93 8.97 13.03
N PHE A 514 5.67 8.97 12.66
CA PHE A 514 4.55 8.84 13.57
C PHE A 514 3.77 7.56 13.28
N LYS A 515 3.23 6.95 14.33
CA LYS A 515 2.45 5.73 14.22
C LYS A 515 1.07 6.03 13.65
N ILE A 516 0.59 5.16 12.79
CA ILE A 516 -0.81 5.09 12.37
C ILE A 516 -1.51 4.02 13.20
N GLU A 517 -2.71 4.34 13.70
CA GLU A 517 -3.46 3.44 14.58
C GLU A 517 -3.93 2.17 13.82
N ASN A 518 -4.00 1.05 14.56
CA ASN A 518 -4.43 -0.25 14.05
C ASN A 518 -5.93 -0.43 14.09
#